data_AF-A0A2V8SU76-F1
#
_entry.id   AF-A0A2V8SU76-F1
#
_cell.length_a   1.000
_cell.length_b   1.000
_cell.length_c   1.000
_cell.angle_alpha   90.00
_cell.angle_beta   90.00
_cell.angle_gamma   90.00
#
_symmetry.space_group_name_H-M   'P 1'
#
loop_
_entity.id
_entity.type
_entity.pdbx_description
1 polymer ?
#
loop_
_entity_poly.entity_id
_entity_poly.type
_entity_poly.pdbx_seq_one_letter_code
_entity_poly.pdbx_strand_id
1 'polypeptide(L)'
;MRELLSKVLTIQSQRAFMNSAKSADRLPRSIQNKQVKVGKWNDSLQASDVNQIWIELHRIVSSHPLVRASKRAGFLVEEGRYNAYTDLTQELFVALLSKERFQHYIDTGMSDAEVEAEISQIELTNMLTAELRKRYPESYRLARRISTLIQTSATFKRFDNIGNPEAHRRLADRLYGLADWKIEKSRRDVQEMDERVKAVSFQKRDTRMVGCTGDAQIVISNPELEKLIVRVFKAIDSPVDVRSLRTFVMSRLPIMDIHLVPVGGSGDSDDEDKAHFEVPDIRETPEEDYLRNEAEQEAAGFVEGFLTSLSKSVRGKEKQFDRMINVLWHCYLISDSGTQLEVAEMLGVSDSLVSDYRKRIESNLALLSFTGVNEARQFEKALKRRVRDMIGVGAEKILA
;
A
#
# COMPACT_ATOMS: atom_id res chain seq x y z
N MET A 1 43.46 12.36 5.97
CA MET A 1 42.04 11.93 6.05
C MET A 1 41.46 11.90 7.48
N ARG A 2 42.26 11.82 8.55
CA ARG A 2 41.81 12.13 9.94
C ARG A 2 41.85 13.62 10.32
N GLU A 3 42.46 14.47 9.51
CA GLU A 3 42.54 15.92 9.73
C GLU A 3 41.43 16.74 9.01
N LEU A 4 40.71 16.13 8.07
CA LEU A 4 39.51 16.72 7.44
C LEU A 4 38.25 16.47 8.27
N LEU A 5 38.24 15.43 9.11
CA LEU A 5 37.15 15.16 10.06
C LEU A 5 37.29 15.94 11.39
N SER A 6 38.48 16.47 11.70
CA SER A 6 38.71 17.35 12.87
C SER A 6 38.24 18.80 12.63
N LYS A 7 38.26 19.27 11.37
CA LYS A 7 37.81 20.64 11.03
C LYS A 7 36.30 20.77 10.77
N VAL A 8 35.59 19.69 10.45
CA VAL A 8 34.12 19.71 10.28
C VAL A 8 33.37 19.61 11.62
N LEU A 9 33.95 18.96 12.62
CA LEU A 9 33.37 18.85 13.97
C LEU A 9 33.63 20.05 14.89
N THR A 10 34.57 20.94 14.53
CA THR A 10 34.90 22.13 15.36
C THR A 10 34.04 23.36 15.01
N ILE A 11 33.35 23.37 13.86
CA ILE A 11 32.46 24.48 13.46
C ILE A 11 31.00 24.28 13.93
N GLN A 12 30.61 23.06 14.33
CA GLN A 12 29.28 22.80 14.92
C GLN A 12 29.23 22.90 16.45
N SER A 13 30.38 22.98 17.13
CA SER A 13 30.44 23.03 18.60
C SER A 13 30.42 24.43 19.22
N GLN A 14 30.41 25.51 18.43
CA GLN A 14 30.33 26.90 18.96
C GLN A 14 28.96 27.58 18.80
N ARG A 15 27.94 26.90 18.25
CA ARG A 15 26.54 27.38 18.29
C ARG A 15 25.67 26.75 19.38
N ALA A 16 26.21 25.77 20.12
CA ALA A 16 25.50 25.04 21.17
C ALA A 16 25.72 25.58 22.60
N PHE A 17 26.55 26.61 22.79
CA PHE A 17 26.88 27.14 24.12
C PHE A 17 26.47 28.60 24.29
N MET A 18 25.20 28.93 24.00
CA MET A 18 24.62 30.22 24.43
C MET A 18 23.09 30.26 24.53
N ASN A 19 22.41 29.12 24.73
CA ASN A 19 20.97 29.11 25.04
C ASN A 19 20.52 27.97 25.98
N SER A 20 21.40 27.50 26.88
CA SER A 20 21.07 26.55 27.95
C SER A 20 20.97 27.24 29.32
N ALA A 21 20.30 28.40 29.37
CA ALA A 21 19.94 29.06 30.62
C ALA A 21 18.55 29.70 30.47
N LYS A 22 17.53 28.85 30.34
CA LYS A 22 16.10 29.12 30.62
C LYS A 22 15.28 27.83 30.41
N SER A 23 15.51 26.87 31.29
CA SER A 23 14.70 25.66 31.43
C SER A 23 14.22 25.57 32.88
N ALA A 24 13.16 26.32 33.18
CA ALA A 24 12.26 26.06 34.28
C ALA A 24 10.84 26.36 33.75
N ASP A 25 9.96 25.38 33.89
CA ASP A 25 8.57 25.33 33.41
C ASP A 25 8.31 25.43 31.91
N ARG A 26 8.40 24.28 31.22
CA ARG A 26 7.54 24.00 30.07
C ARG A 26 7.04 22.55 30.13
N LEU A 27 5.79 22.43 30.57
CA LEU A 27 4.89 21.29 30.33
C LEU A 27 4.97 20.83 28.86
N PRO A 28 4.67 19.54 28.57
CA PRO A 28 4.76 18.99 27.22
C PRO A 28 3.96 19.88 26.26
N ARG A 29 4.64 20.37 25.22
CA ARG A 29 4.02 21.19 24.18
C ARG A 29 2.90 20.39 23.53
N SER A 30 1.68 20.69 23.97
CA SER A 30 0.45 20.49 23.21
C SER A 30 0.73 20.87 21.76
N ILE A 31 0.30 19.99 20.85
CA ILE A 31 0.24 20.23 19.42
C ILE A 31 -0.43 21.59 19.25
N GLN A 32 0.37 22.64 19.03
CA GLN A 32 -0.15 23.96 18.76
C GLN A 32 -0.89 23.85 17.44
N ASN A 33 -2.22 23.70 17.55
CA ASN A 33 -3.17 23.94 16.49
C ASN A 33 -2.73 25.24 15.79
N LYS A 34 -2.18 25.13 14.58
CA LYS A 34 -2.34 26.22 13.62
C LYS A 34 -3.84 26.46 13.61
N GLN A 35 -4.30 27.60 14.11
CA GLN A 35 -5.72 27.97 14.05
C GLN A 35 -6.10 27.90 12.58
N VAL A 36 -6.74 26.81 12.19
CA VAL A 36 -7.38 26.69 10.87
C VAL A 36 -8.40 27.81 10.89
N LYS A 37 -8.25 28.77 9.97
CA LYS A 37 -9.17 29.89 9.85
C LYS A 37 -10.55 29.30 9.60
N VAL A 38 -11.41 29.33 10.61
CA VAL A 38 -12.77 28.79 10.53
C VAL A 38 -13.59 29.71 9.62
N GLY A 39 -14.34 29.10 8.69
CA GLY A 39 -15.20 29.84 7.77
C GLY A 39 -16.37 30.51 8.49
N LYS A 40 -16.92 31.60 7.94
CA LYS A 40 -18.13 32.26 8.46
C LYS A 40 -19.38 31.54 7.94
N TRP A 41 -19.61 30.33 8.41
CA TRP A 41 -20.66 29.44 7.92
C TRP A 41 -22.06 29.99 8.20
N ASN A 42 -22.33 30.41 9.42
CA ASN A 42 -23.65 30.86 9.85
C ASN A 42 -24.10 32.10 9.09
N ASP A 43 -23.22 33.10 8.92
CA ASP A 43 -23.51 34.31 8.13
C ASP A 43 -23.82 33.95 6.67
N SER A 44 -23.02 33.05 6.08
CA SER A 44 -23.15 32.67 4.66
C SER A 44 -24.39 31.81 4.41
N LEU A 45 -24.73 30.91 5.34
CA LEU A 45 -25.90 30.04 5.26
C LEU A 45 -27.20 30.82 5.48
N GLN A 46 -27.24 31.72 6.47
CA GLN A 46 -28.42 32.57 6.71
C GLN A 46 -28.66 33.57 5.56
N ALA A 47 -27.59 34.13 5.00
CA ALA A 47 -27.68 35.02 3.84
C ALA A 47 -27.93 34.27 2.51
N SER A 48 -27.89 32.93 2.53
CA SER A 48 -27.93 32.10 1.32
C SER A 48 -26.87 32.50 0.27
N ASP A 49 -25.69 32.92 0.73
CA ASP A 49 -24.58 33.32 -0.13
C ASP A 49 -23.85 32.08 -0.68
N VAL A 50 -24.36 31.57 -1.80
CA VAL A 50 -23.83 30.39 -2.49
C VAL A 50 -22.35 30.54 -2.85
N ASN A 51 -21.89 31.75 -3.18
CA ASN A 51 -20.50 31.98 -3.56
C ASN A 51 -19.55 31.84 -2.37
N GLN A 52 -19.93 32.38 -1.21
CA GLN A 52 -19.13 32.22 0.01
C GLN A 52 -19.14 30.77 0.50
N ILE A 53 -20.31 30.11 0.45
CA ILE A 53 -20.43 28.67 0.78
C ILE A 53 -19.48 27.85 -0.10
N TRP A 54 -19.47 28.11 -1.42
CA TRP A 54 -18.59 27.41 -2.35
C TRP A 54 -17.11 27.63 -2.04
N ILE A 55 -16.70 28.87 -1.77
CA ILE A 55 -15.30 29.21 -1.43
C ILE A 55 -14.85 28.47 -0.17
N GLU A 56 -15.70 28.45 0.86
CA GLU A 56 -15.39 27.76 2.12
C GLU A 56 -15.35 26.23 1.96
N LEU A 57 -16.26 25.64 1.18
CA LEU A 57 -16.20 24.22 0.84
C LEU A 57 -14.94 23.87 0.08
N HIS A 58 -14.56 24.68 -0.93
CA HIS A 58 -13.34 24.48 -1.69
C HIS A 58 -12.09 24.57 -0.79
N ARG A 59 -12.08 25.48 0.19
CA ARG A 59 -11.01 25.56 1.20
C ARG A 59 -10.95 24.27 2.04
N ILE A 60 -12.08 23.75 2.49
CA ILE A 60 -12.12 22.49 3.25
C ILE A 60 -11.59 21.35 2.39
N VAL A 61 -12.08 21.18 1.17
CA VAL A 61 -11.69 20.10 0.25
C VAL A 61 -10.18 20.15 -0.05
N SER A 62 -9.67 21.32 -0.44
CA SER A 62 -8.25 21.49 -0.81
C SER A 62 -7.29 21.30 0.37
N SER A 63 -7.70 21.63 1.59
CA SER A 63 -6.89 21.47 2.80
C SER A 63 -7.03 20.08 3.45
N HIS A 64 -8.04 19.29 3.05
CA HIS A 64 -8.36 18.02 3.68
C HIS A 64 -7.23 16.98 3.51
N PRO A 65 -6.74 16.33 4.59
CA PRO A 65 -5.63 15.40 4.53
C PRO A 65 -5.82 14.24 3.56
N LEU A 66 -7.03 13.65 3.50
CA LEU A 66 -7.31 12.52 2.60
C LEU A 66 -7.35 12.95 1.13
N VAL A 67 -7.83 14.16 0.84
CA VAL A 67 -7.87 14.67 -0.55
C VAL A 67 -6.46 14.93 -1.04
N ARG A 68 -5.64 15.59 -0.21
CA ARG A 68 -4.23 15.85 -0.53
C ARG A 68 -3.42 14.56 -0.70
N ALA A 69 -3.68 13.55 0.14
CA ALA A 69 -3.02 12.26 0.03
C ALA A 69 -3.47 11.49 -1.22
N SER A 70 -4.76 11.57 -1.58
CA SER A 70 -5.31 10.95 -2.80
C SER A 70 -4.77 11.61 -4.08
N LYS A 71 -4.64 12.95 -4.09
CA LYS A 71 -4.00 13.67 -5.20
C LYS A 71 -2.55 13.25 -5.39
N ARG A 72 -1.78 13.17 -4.30
CA ARG A 72 -0.36 12.77 -4.33
C ARG A 72 -0.12 11.35 -4.82
N ALA A 73 -1.08 10.46 -4.56
CA ALA A 73 -0.99 9.07 -4.97
C ALA A 73 -1.55 8.82 -6.39
N GLY A 74 -1.87 9.88 -7.14
CA GLY A 74 -2.38 9.77 -8.51
C GLY A 74 -3.79 9.20 -8.63
N PHE A 75 -4.54 9.06 -7.52
CA PHE A 75 -5.90 8.50 -7.53
C PHE A 75 -6.97 9.49 -7.97
N LEU A 76 -6.73 10.77 -7.71
CA LEU A 76 -7.45 11.85 -8.36
C LEU A 76 -6.79 12.06 -9.73
N VAL A 77 -6.97 11.06 -10.60
CA VAL A 77 -6.64 11.16 -12.02
C VAL A 77 -7.51 12.28 -12.58
N GLU A 78 -6.86 13.28 -13.17
CA GLU A 78 -7.51 14.32 -13.97
C GLU A 78 -8.04 13.67 -15.25
N GLU A 79 -9.19 13.00 -15.19
CA GLU A 79 -9.99 12.70 -16.37
C GLU A 79 -10.59 14.02 -16.89
N GLY A 80 -9.73 14.86 -17.49
CA GLY A 80 -10.12 16.12 -18.09
C GLY A 80 -9.80 17.38 -17.28
N ARG A 81 -10.11 18.53 -17.91
CA ARG A 81 -9.69 19.90 -17.53
C ARG A 81 -10.34 20.48 -16.27
N TYR A 82 -10.71 19.66 -15.30
CA TYR A 82 -11.28 20.13 -14.05
C TYR A 82 -10.30 19.87 -12.92
N ASN A 83 -10.03 20.92 -12.16
CA ASN A 83 -9.24 20.80 -10.94
C ASN A 83 -9.98 19.81 -10.05
N ALA A 84 -9.41 18.63 -9.76
CA ALA A 84 -10.07 17.60 -8.96
C ALA A 84 -10.65 18.13 -7.64
N TYR A 85 -10.07 19.20 -7.08
CA TYR A 85 -10.62 19.91 -5.93
C TYR A 85 -11.98 20.57 -6.23
N THR A 86 -12.16 21.16 -7.41
CA THR A 86 -13.42 21.76 -7.88
C THR A 86 -14.50 20.69 -8.05
N ASP A 87 -14.20 19.55 -8.66
CA ASP A 87 -15.17 18.46 -8.83
C ASP A 87 -15.58 17.87 -7.49
N LEU A 88 -14.61 17.58 -6.61
CA LEU A 88 -14.89 17.15 -5.24
C LEU A 88 -15.69 18.19 -4.44
N THR A 89 -15.45 19.48 -4.69
CA THR A 89 -16.24 20.56 -4.07
C THR A 89 -17.67 20.56 -4.60
N GLN A 90 -17.85 20.36 -5.91
CA GLN A 90 -19.16 20.26 -6.53
C GLN A 90 -19.94 19.06 -6.00
N GLU A 91 -19.32 17.88 -5.95
CA GLU A 91 -19.91 16.66 -5.41
C GLU A 91 -20.29 16.84 -3.93
N LEU A 92 -19.38 17.43 -3.13
CA LEU A 92 -19.66 17.71 -1.71
C LEU A 92 -20.83 18.68 -1.55
N PHE A 93 -20.87 19.75 -2.35
CA PHE A 93 -21.95 20.73 -2.33
C PHE A 93 -23.30 20.08 -2.67
N VAL A 94 -23.36 19.30 -3.76
CA VAL A 94 -24.57 18.58 -4.17
C VAL A 94 -24.99 17.55 -3.12
N ALA A 95 -24.03 16.83 -2.51
CA ALA A 95 -24.31 15.87 -1.46
C ALA A 95 -24.90 16.53 -0.21
N LEU A 96 -24.32 17.65 0.25
CA LEU A 96 -24.83 18.43 1.39
C LEU A 96 -26.24 18.97 1.10
N LEU A 97 -26.48 19.47 -0.11
CA LEU A 97 -27.79 19.96 -0.53
C LEU A 97 -28.84 18.85 -0.60
N SER A 98 -28.51 17.71 -1.21
CA SER A 98 -29.42 16.56 -1.38
C SER A 98 -29.86 15.93 -0.04
N LYS A 99 -29.04 16.07 0.99
CA LYS A 99 -29.30 15.60 2.36
C LYS A 99 -29.89 16.69 3.26
N GLU A 100 -30.20 17.87 2.71
CA GLU A 100 -30.71 19.04 3.44
C GLU A 100 -29.81 19.46 4.61
N ARG A 101 -28.48 19.20 4.51
CA ARG A 101 -27.54 19.45 5.61
C ARG A 101 -27.40 20.93 5.94
N PHE A 102 -27.43 21.80 4.94
CA PHE A 102 -27.38 23.25 5.17
C PHE A 102 -28.56 23.74 6.02
N GLN A 103 -29.77 23.24 5.75
CA GLN A 103 -30.95 23.58 6.56
C GLN A 103 -30.83 23.00 7.97
N HIS A 104 -30.36 21.76 8.09
CA HIS A 104 -30.11 21.14 9.38
C HIS A 104 -29.15 21.95 10.27
N TYR A 105 -28.06 22.50 9.70
CA TYR A 105 -27.10 23.33 10.44
C TYR A 105 -27.75 24.62 10.98
N ILE A 106 -28.64 25.22 10.20
CA ILE A 106 -29.42 26.40 10.61
C ILE A 106 -30.40 26.03 11.72
N ASP A 107 -31.20 24.99 11.53
CA ASP A 107 -32.28 24.58 12.44
C ASP A 107 -31.75 24.14 13.81
N THR A 108 -30.58 23.51 13.83
CA THR A 108 -29.90 23.06 15.06
C THR A 108 -29.06 24.15 15.72
N GLY A 109 -28.86 25.29 15.06
CA GLY A 109 -28.07 26.40 15.59
C GLY A 109 -26.60 26.06 15.80
N MET A 110 -26.02 25.22 14.94
CA MET A 110 -24.61 24.83 15.03
C MET A 110 -23.69 26.04 14.90
N SER A 111 -22.58 26.02 15.63
CA SER A 111 -21.51 27.03 15.47
C SER A 111 -20.70 26.79 14.20
N ASP A 112 -20.05 27.83 13.69
CA ASP A 112 -19.18 27.74 12.50
C ASP A 112 -18.13 26.62 12.61
N ALA A 113 -17.59 26.40 13.81
CA ALA A 113 -16.61 25.35 14.08
C ALA A 113 -17.22 23.95 14.04
N GLU A 114 -18.46 23.80 14.51
CA GLU A 114 -19.20 22.53 14.45
C GLU A 114 -19.60 22.18 13.02
N VAL A 115 -20.08 23.17 12.25
CA VAL A 115 -20.38 23.00 10.82
C VAL A 115 -19.14 22.59 10.05
N GLU A 116 -18.01 23.28 10.23
CA GLU A 116 -16.76 22.93 9.57
C GLU A 116 -16.25 21.54 9.98
N ALA A 117 -16.37 21.18 11.27
CA ALA A 117 -16.00 19.86 11.76
C ALA A 117 -16.88 18.76 11.18
N GLU A 118 -18.20 18.96 11.08
CA GLU A 118 -19.11 17.97 10.49
C GLU A 118 -18.85 17.82 8.98
N ILE A 119 -18.72 18.92 8.25
CA ILE A 119 -18.44 18.89 6.81
C ILE A 119 -17.10 18.18 6.55
N SER A 120 -16.04 18.56 7.26
CA SER A 120 -14.69 18.05 7.03
C SER A 120 -14.53 16.60 7.52
N GLN A 121 -14.91 16.31 8.77
CA GLN A 121 -14.62 15.04 9.42
C GLN A 121 -15.65 13.96 9.14
N ILE A 122 -16.90 14.34 8.82
CA ILE A 122 -17.99 13.39 8.60
C ILE A 122 -18.35 13.35 7.11
N GLU A 123 -18.87 14.43 6.54
CA GLU A 123 -19.46 14.40 5.19
C GLU A 123 -18.41 14.17 4.09
N LEU A 124 -17.37 15.00 4.05
CA LEU A 124 -16.27 14.85 3.09
C LEU A 124 -15.54 13.51 3.27
N THR A 125 -15.28 13.10 4.52
CA THR A 125 -14.65 11.81 4.80
C THR A 125 -15.53 10.63 4.33
N ASN A 126 -16.84 10.70 4.55
CA ASN A 126 -17.77 9.67 4.09
C ASN A 126 -17.84 9.61 2.56
N MET A 127 -17.88 10.75 1.89
CA MET A 127 -17.85 10.84 0.42
C MET A 127 -16.58 10.20 -0.14
N LEU A 128 -15.41 10.61 0.34
CA LEU A 128 -14.12 10.05 -0.08
C LEU A 128 -14.03 8.54 0.19
N THR A 129 -14.52 8.10 1.35
CA THR A 129 -14.51 6.67 1.71
C THR A 129 -15.52 5.86 0.89
N ALA A 130 -16.60 6.48 0.42
CA ALA A 130 -17.56 5.86 -0.49
C ALA A 130 -16.96 5.72 -1.90
N GLU A 131 -16.27 6.74 -2.41
CA GLU A 131 -15.56 6.68 -3.69
C GLU A 131 -14.43 5.64 -3.67
N LEU A 132 -13.63 5.60 -2.60
CA LEU A 132 -12.62 4.54 -2.43
C LEU A 132 -13.24 3.14 -2.37
N ARG A 133 -14.45 3.00 -1.81
CA ARG A 133 -15.19 1.73 -1.80
C ARG A 133 -15.68 1.32 -3.19
N LYS A 134 -16.08 2.29 -4.02
CA LYS A 134 -16.51 2.04 -5.40
C LYS A 134 -15.33 1.70 -6.30
N ARG A 135 -14.24 2.48 -6.23
CA ARG A 135 -13.03 2.31 -7.06
C ARG A 135 -12.19 1.11 -6.65
N TYR A 136 -12.08 0.83 -5.34
CA TYR A 136 -11.25 -0.25 -4.80
C TYR A 136 -12.01 -1.15 -3.81
N PRO A 137 -13.10 -1.82 -4.25
CA PRO A 137 -13.96 -2.61 -3.37
C PRO A 137 -13.21 -3.76 -2.69
N GLU A 138 -12.26 -4.38 -3.38
CA GLU A 138 -11.49 -5.51 -2.84
C GLU A 138 -10.47 -5.09 -1.78
N SER A 139 -9.75 -3.98 -1.99
CA SER A 139 -8.86 -3.41 -0.97
C SER A 139 -9.62 -3.08 0.31
N TYR A 140 -10.79 -2.48 0.17
CA TYR A 140 -11.64 -2.16 1.31
C TYR A 140 -12.13 -3.42 2.03
N ARG A 141 -12.62 -4.43 1.28
CA ARG A 141 -13.04 -5.73 1.82
C ARG A 141 -11.91 -6.41 2.59
N LEU A 142 -10.71 -6.47 2.02
CA LEU A 142 -9.54 -7.08 2.64
C LEU A 142 -9.09 -6.32 3.90
N ALA A 143 -9.00 -4.99 3.84
CA ALA A 143 -8.65 -4.18 5.00
C ALA A 143 -9.59 -4.40 6.19
N ARG A 144 -10.90 -4.55 5.92
CA ARG A 144 -11.89 -4.86 6.95
C ARG A 144 -11.73 -6.27 7.48
N ARG A 145 -11.56 -7.27 6.61
CA ARG A 145 -11.33 -8.67 7.01
C ARG A 145 -10.08 -8.83 7.87
N ILE A 146 -8.97 -8.19 7.51
CA ILE A 146 -7.73 -8.16 8.31
C ILE A 146 -8.04 -7.63 9.71
N SER A 147 -8.76 -6.51 9.82
CA SER A 147 -9.13 -5.94 11.11
C SER A 147 -10.06 -6.79 11.94
N THR A 148 -10.97 -7.54 11.32
CA THR A 148 -11.83 -8.48 12.03
C THR A 148 -11.03 -9.67 12.53
N LEU A 149 -10.14 -10.25 11.70
CA LEU A 149 -9.34 -11.41 12.08
C LEU A 149 -8.42 -11.13 13.26
N ILE A 150 -7.71 -10.00 13.26
CA ILE A 150 -6.83 -9.65 14.40
C ILE A 150 -7.58 -9.41 15.71
N GLN A 151 -8.87 -9.08 15.65
CA GLN A 151 -9.70 -8.86 16.84
C GLN A 151 -10.37 -10.14 17.34
N THR A 152 -10.66 -11.09 16.45
CA THR A 152 -11.50 -12.26 16.75
C THR A 152 -10.71 -13.56 16.89
N SER A 153 -9.56 -13.68 16.22
CA SER A 153 -8.73 -14.87 16.31
C SER A 153 -7.89 -14.87 17.60
N ALA A 154 -7.83 -16.03 18.24
CA ALA A 154 -6.98 -16.29 19.42
C ALA A 154 -5.47 -16.27 19.09
N THR A 155 -5.10 -16.33 17.80
CA THR A 155 -3.71 -16.27 17.33
C THR A 155 -3.07 -14.90 17.59
N PHE A 156 -3.88 -13.85 17.75
CA PHE A 156 -3.42 -12.48 17.93
C PHE A 156 -3.79 -11.94 19.31
N LYS A 157 -2.97 -11.04 19.82
CA LYS A 157 -3.28 -10.29 21.04
C LYS A 157 -2.93 -8.82 20.91
N ARG A 158 -3.56 -8.04 21.78
CA ARG A 158 -3.42 -6.59 21.86
C ARG A 158 -2.28 -6.20 22.82
N PHE A 159 -1.44 -5.26 22.42
CA PHE A 159 -0.20 -4.87 23.11
C PHE A 159 -0.22 -3.45 23.72
N ASP A 160 -1.24 -2.64 23.42
CA ASP A 160 -1.40 -1.28 23.96
C ASP A 160 -1.96 -1.24 25.40
N ASN A 161 -2.12 -2.40 26.04
CA ASN A 161 -2.79 -2.56 27.34
C ASN A 161 -1.88 -2.35 28.57
N ILE A 162 -0.63 -1.93 28.38
CA ILE A 162 0.32 -1.72 29.50
C ILE A 162 0.26 -0.25 29.93
N GLY A 163 -0.68 0.06 30.83
CA GLY A 163 -0.67 1.31 31.61
C GLY A 163 -1.58 2.45 31.14
N ASN A 164 -2.21 2.38 29.95
CA ASN A 164 -3.23 3.36 29.55
C ASN A 164 -4.31 2.76 28.63
N PRO A 165 -5.41 2.22 29.18
CA PRO A 165 -6.49 1.61 28.39
C PRO A 165 -7.25 2.59 27.49
N GLU A 166 -7.11 3.90 27.70
CA GLU A 166 -7.68 4.94 26.82
C GLU A 166 -6.74 5.42 25.72
N ALA A 167 -5.46 5.02 25.75
CA ALA A 167 -4.55 5.29 24.65
C ALA A 167 -5.04 4.53 23.40
N HIS A 168 -5.27 5.26 22.31
CA HIS A 168 -5.77 4.74 21.01
C HIS A 168 -7.27 4.37 20.98
N ARG A 169 -8.16 5.35 21.22
CA ARG A 169 -9.62 5.21 21.00
C ARG A 169 -9.98 4.65 19.62
N ARG A 170 -9.21 4.99 18.58
CA ARG A 170 -9.44 4.56 17.20
C ARG A 170 -8.84 3.18 16.94
N LEU A 171 -9.63 2.27 16.37
CA LEU A 171 -9.19 0.91 16.00
C LEU A 171 -7.91 0.91 15.15
N ALA A 172 -7.76 1.88 14.24
CA ALA A 172 -6.61 1.99 13.35
C ALA A 172 -5.27 2.14 14.08
N ASP A 173 -5.30 2.69 15.30
CA ASP A 173 -4.09 3.05 16.05
C ASP A 173 -3.78 2.01 17.16
N ARG A 174 -4.62 0.98 17.31
CA ARG A 174 -4.43 -0.10 18.30
C ARG A 174 -3.29 -1.02 17.90
N LEU A 175 -2.47 -1.42 18.87
CA LEU A 175 -1.30 -2.28 18.65
C LEU A 175 -1.63 -3.76 18.81
N TYR A 176 -1.27 -4.56 17.81
CA TYR A 176 -1.45 -6.02 17.80
C TYR A 176 -0.13 -6.75 17.54
N GLY A 177 -0.07 -8.00 17.98
CA GLY A 177 1.04 -8.93 17.74
C GLY A 177 0.57 -10.37 17.91
N LEU A 178 1.49 -11.32 17.77
CA LEU A 178 1.17 -12.74 17.98
C LEU A 178 0.92 -13.03 19.46
N ALA A 179 -0.01 -13.95 19.73
CA ALA A 179 -0.45 -14.29 21.09
C ALA A 179 0.67 -14.91 21.95
N ASP A 180 1.61 -15.62 21.33
CA ASP A 180 2.76 -16.27 21.94
C ASP A 180 3.89 -15.31 22.35
N TRP A 181 3.91 -14.09 21.83
CA TRP A 181 4.97 -13.12 22.12
C TRP A 181 4.93 -12.58 23.54
N LYS A 182 6.08 -12.21 24.12
CA LYS A 182 6.10 -11.54 25.44
C LYS A 182 5.47 -10.16 25.37
N ILE A 183 4.75 -9.76 26.43
CA ILE A 183 4.01 -8.48 26.51
C ILE A 183 4.92 -7.26 26.27
N GLU A 184 6.19 -7.33 26.71
CA GLU A 184 7.19 -6.26 26.60
C GLU A 184 7.98 -6.28 25.28
N LYS A 185 7.43 -6.83 24.20
CA LYS A 185 8.14 -6.89 22.93
C LYS A 185 8.42 -5.49 22.40
N SER A 186 9.69 -5.21 22.08
CA SER A 186 10.10 -3.90 21.59
C SER A 186 9.45 -3.59 20.25
N ARG A 187 9.06 -2.32 20.09
CA ARG A 187 8.53 -1.80 18.83
C ARG A 187 9.69 -1.36 17.94
N ARG A 188 9.67 -1.81 16.69
CA ARG A 188 10.62 -1.40 15.64
C ARG A 188 10.12 -0.17 14.89
N ASP A 189 11.03 0.49 14.19
CA ASP A 189 10.69 1.59 13.30
C ASP A 189 9.88 1.10 12.09
N VAL A 190 8.99 1.96 11.57
CA VAL A 190 8.09 1.60 10.45
C VAL A 190 8.87 1.30 9.17
N GLN A 191 9.98 2.01 8.93
CA GLN A 191 10.82 1.78 7.75
C GLN A 191 11.52 0.42 7.83
N GLU A 192 12.06 0.08 9.00
CA GLU A 192 12.68 -1.25 9.24
C GLU A 192 11.66 -2.38 9.07
N MET A 193 10.43 -2.18 9.55
CA MET A 193 9.36 -3.16 9.36
C MET A 193 8.99 -3.33 7.87
N ASP A 194 8.86 -2.24 7.11
CA ASP A 194 8.52 -2.29 5.69
C ASP A 194 9.56 -3.09 4.87
N GLU A 195 10.85 -2.90 5.15
CA GLU A 195 11.92 -3.68 4.53
C GLU A 195 11.81 -5.18 4.84
N ARG A 196 11.51 -5.54 6.09
CA ARG A 196 11.40 -6.95 6.50
C ARG A 196 10.18 -7.64 5.94
N VAL A 197 9.09 -6.92 5.72
CA VAL A 197 7.90 -7.49 5.05
C VAL A 197 8.28 -7.98 3.65
N LYS A 198 9.31 -7.44 2.99
CA LYS A 198 9.85 -7.92 1.68
C LYS A 198 10.44 -9.33 1.73
N ALA A 199 10.70 -9.86 2.93
CA ALA A 199 11.09 -11.26 3.11
C ALA A 199 9.91 -12.25 3.02
N VAL A 200 8.66 -11.78 3.12
CA VAL A 200 7.47 -12.63 3.01
C VAL A 200 7.12 -12.86 1.54
N SER A 201 6.97 -14.13 1.14
CA SER A 201 6.55 -14.50 -0.21
C SER A 201 5.10 -14.09 -0.48
N PHE A 202 4.80 -13.76 -1.75
CA PHE A 202 3.46 -13.41 -2.16
C PHE A 202 2.49 -14.60 -1.99
N GLN A 203 1.31 -14.34 -1.44
CA GLN A 203 0.26 -15.37 -1.35
C GLN A 203 -0.39 -15.57 -2.73
N LYS A 204 -0.48 -16.82 -3.21
CA LYS A 204 -1.16 -17.13 -4.47
C LYS A 204 -2.64 -16.79 -4.41
N ARG A 205 -3.11 -16.17 -5.49
CA ARG A 205 -4.52 -15.85 -5.73
C ARG A 205 -5.32 -17.08 -6.18
N ASP A 206 -6.53 -17.23 -5.67
CA ASP A 206 -7.64 -17.71 -6.50
C ASP A 206 -8.26 -16.45 -7.13
N THR A 207 -7.87 -16.15 -8.38
CA THR A 207 -8.48 -15.09 -9.18
C THR A 207 -9.49 -15.72 -10.10
N ARG A 208 -10.76 -15.57 -9.73
CA ARG A 208 -11.86 -15.89 -10.63
C ARG A 208 -12.25 -14.62 -11.36
N MET A 209 -12.44 -14.76 -12.67
CA MET A 209 -13.10 -13.72 -13.46
C MET A 209 -14.55 -13.67 -12.98
N VAL A 210 -15.06 -12.48 -12.66
CA VAL A 210 -16.45 -12.31 -12.22
C VAL A 210 -17.10 -11.20 -13.04
N GLY A 211 -18.32 -11.44 -13.52
CA GLY A 211 -19.12 -10.46 -14.26
C GLY A 211 -18.72 -10.26 -15.72
N CYS A 212 -19.38 -9.31 -16.38
CA CYS A 212 -19.14 -8.95 -17.80
C CYS A 212 -17.99 -7.96 -17.99
N THR A 213 -17.39 -7.43 -16.90
CA THR A 213 -16.32 -6.42 -16.94
C THR A 213 -14.91 -7.01 -16.82
N GLY A 214 -14.78 -8.31 -16.55
CA GLY A 214 -13.47 -8.98 -16.52
C GLY A 214 -12.61 -8.71 -15.28
N ASP A 215 -13.14 -8.04 -14.25
CA ASP A 215 -12.36 -7.74 -13.05
C ASP A 215 -12.02 -9.01 -12.24
N ALA A 216 -10.74 -9.17 -11.90
CA ALA A 216 -10.26 -10.32 -11.16
C ALA A 216 -10.42 -10.11 -9.65
N GLN A 217 -11.31 -10.88 -9.00
CA GLN A 217 -11.49 -10.83 -7.55
C GLN A 217 -10.41 -11.67 -6.82
N ILE A 218 -9.82 -11.12 -5.74
CA ILE A 218 -8.93 -11.91 -4.87
C ILE A 218 -9.76 -12.74 -3.90
N VAL A 219 -9.93 -14.01 -4.22
CA VAL A 219 -10.56 -14.98 -3.31
C VAL A 219 -9.46 -15.55 -2.42
N ILE A 220 -9.40 -15.06 -1.18
CA ILE A 220 -8.57 -15.62 -0.10
C ILE A 220 -9.49 -16.02 1.05
N SER A 221 -9.35 -17.24 1.58
CA SER A 221 -10.14 -17.69 2.74
C SER A 221 -9.67 -17.01 4.03
N ASN A 222 -10.49 -17.01 5.08
CA ASN A 222 -10.10 -16.46 6.39
C ASN A 222 -8.87 -17.18 6.99
N PRO A 223 -8.77 -18.53 6.96
CA PRO A 223 -7.59 -19.24 7.44
C PRO A 223 -6.32 -18.90 6.64
N GLU A 224 -6.39 -18.73 5.32
CA GLU A 224 -5.24 -18.35 4.51
C GLU A 224 -4.80 -16.90 4.77
N LEU A 225 -5.76 -15.99 4.91
CA LEU A 225 -5.48 -14.60 5.27
C LEU A 225 -4.84 -14.51 6.67
N GLU A 226 -5.32 -15.32 7.62
CA GLU A 226 -4.72 -15.42 8.95
C GLU A 226 -3.28 -15.95 8.90
N LYS A 227 -3.02 -17.02 8.12
CA LYS A 227 -1.65 -17.51 7.89
C LYS A 227 -0.74 -16.43 7.31
N LEU A 228 -1.22 -15.63 6.36
CA LEU A 228 -0.45 -14.51 5.80
C LEU A 228 -0.15 -13.45 6.86
N ILE A 229 -1.14 -13.07 7.69
CA ILE A 229 -0.95 -12.13 8.80
C ILE A 229 0.12 -12.67 9.77
N VAL A 230 0.10 -13.97 10.09
CA VAL A 230 1.13 -14.61 10.93
C VAL A 230 2.51 -14.53 10.29
N ARG A 231 2.63 -14.81 8.98
CA ARG A 231 3.91 -14.69 8.25
C ARG A 231 4.45 -13.27 8.27
N VAL A 232 3.58 -12.27 8.10
CA VAL A 232 3.93 -10.84 8.22
C VAL A 232 4.45 -10.54 9.62
N PHE A 233 3.75 -10.96 10.69
CA PHE A 233 4.22 -10.76 12.06
C PHE A 233 5.55 -11.44 12.36
N LYS A 234 5.74 -12.68 11.90
CA LYS A 234 7.00 -13.42 12.05
C LYS A 234 8.16 -12.68 11.36
N ALA A 235 7.92 -12.10 10.18
CA ALA A 235 8.95 -11.38 9.43
C ALA A 235 9.32 -10.03 10.08
N ILE A 236 8.33 -9.23 10.51
CA ILE A 236 8.61 -7.92 11.15
C ILE A 236 9.16 -8.07 12.57
N ASP A 237 8.79 -9.14 13.27
CA ASP A 237 9.22 -9.43 14.64
C ASP A 237 8.99 -8.23 15.59
N SER A 238 7.82 -7.58 15.48
CA SER A 238 7.43 -6.41 16.27
C SER A 238 5.91 -6.28 16.33
N PRO A 239 5.33 -5.80 17.45
CA PRO A 239 3.94 -5.35 17.48
C PRO A 239 3.74 -4.18 16.51
N VAL A 240 2.58 -4.11 15.86
CA VAL A 240 2.27 -3.09 14.86
C VAL A 240 0.82 -2.61 15.00
N ASP A 241 0.58 -1.35 14.63
CA ASP A 241 -0.76 -0.78 14.61
C ASP A 241 -1.60 -1.34 13.45
N VAL A 242 -2.91 -1.37 13.61
CA VAL A 242 -3.83 -1.96 12.63
C VAL A 242 -3.69 -1.29 11.25
N ARG A 243 -3.40 0.01 11.20
CA ARG A 243 -3.23 0.74 9.93
C ARG A 243 -2.02 0.21 9.17
N SER A 244 -0.84 0.20 9.80
CA SER A 244 0.40 -0.29 9.20
C SER A 244 0.31 -1.79 8.85
N LEU A 245 -0.33 -2.59 9.70
CA LEU A 245 -0.53 -4.02 9.43
C LEU A 245 -1.36 -4.28 8.17
N ARG A 246 -2.45 -3.52 7.95
CA ARG A 246 -3.25 -3.64 6.72
C ARG A 246 -2.38 -3.40 5.50
N THR A 247 -1.54 -2.36 5.53
CA THR A 247 -0.61 -2.04 4.43
C THR A 247 0.37 -3.17 4.17
N PHE A 248 1.00 -3.72 5.22
CA PHE A 248 1.96 -4.81 5.08
C PHE A 248 1.36 -6.11 4.56
N VAL A 249 0.15 -6.46 5.02
CA VAL A 249 -0.54 -7.67 4.55
C VAL A 249 -0.98 -7.51 3.10
N MET A 250 -1.54 -6.34 2.75
CA MET A 250 -1.98 -6.05 1.39
C MET A 250 -0.82 -5.96 0.40
N SER A 251 0.36 -5.48 0.82
CA SER A 251 1.55 -5.44 -0.05
C SER A 251 2.13 -6.83 -0.36
N ARG A 252 1.72 -7.87 0.37
CA ARG A 252 2.08 -9.29 0.15
C ARG A 252 0.98 -10.11 -0.50
N LEU A 253 -0.16 -9.49 -0.77
CA LEU A 253 -1.07 -9.98 -1.77
C LEU A 253 -0.56 -9.44 -3.11
N PRO A 254 -0.46 -10.27 -4.16
CA PRO A 254 -0.40 -9.72 -5.49
C PRO A 254 -1.72 -8.97 -5.59
N ILE A 255 -1.68 -7.66 -5.60
CA ILE A 255 -2.77 -6.75 -5.95
C ILE A 255 -2.11 -5.99 -7.10
N MET A 256 -2.72 -5.93 -8.28
CA MET A 256 -2.26 -4.97 -9.29
C MET A 256 -2.22 -3.63 -8.58
N ASP A 257 -1.12 -2.88 -8.68
CA ASP A 257 -0.88 -1.65 -7.92
C ASP A 257 -2.17 -0.88 -7.57
N ILE A 258 -2.72 -1.18 -6.40
CA ILE A 258 -3.54 -0.24 -5.68
C ILE A 258 -2.51 0.38 -4.78
N HIS A 259 -1.88 1.46 -5.23
CA HIS A 259 -1.05 2.28 -4.35
C HIS A 259 -1.84 2.51 -3.06
N LEU A 260 -1.52 1.80 -2.00
CA LEU A 260 -2.09 2.10 -0.70
C LEU A 260 -1.49 3.45 -0.34
N VAL A 261 -2.31 4.50 -0.42
CA VAL A 261 -1.95 5.86 -0.03
C VAL A 261 -1.17 5.81 1.29
N PRO A 262 0.14 6.07 1.26
CA PRO A 262 0.88 6.31 2.49
C PRO A 262 0.34 7.60 3.08
N VAL A 263 0.01 7.60 4.38
CA VAL A 263 -0.41 8.82 5.11
C VAL A 263 0.81 9.75 5.39
N GLY A 264 1.87 9.69 4.59
CA GLY A 264 3.04 10.56 4.75
C GLY A 264 4.06 10.46 3.60
N GLY A 265 4.60 11.61 3.19
CA GLY A 265 5.68 11.81 2.21
C GLY A 265 5.24 12.64 0.99
N SER A 266 5.67 13.90 0.78
CA SER A 266 6.96 14.44 0.24
C SER A 266 7.09 14.20 -1.27
N GLY A 267 6.76 15.19 -2.13
CA GLY A 267 7.68 16.18 -2.76
C GLY A 267 8.22 15.56 -4.08
N ASP A 268 8.22 16.14 -5.29
CA ASP A 268 8.18 17.49 -5.85
C ASP A 268 7.65 17.42 -7.32
N SER A 269 7.59 18.58 -8.00
CA SER A 269 7.12 18.94 -9.37
C SER A 269 7.84 18.24 -10.56
N ASP A 270 7.50 18.34 -11.87
CA ASP A 270 7.01 19.44 -12.73
C ASP A 270 6.30 18.93 -14.02
N ASP A 271 5.72 19.90 -14.75
CA ASP A 271 4.76 19.93 -15.88
C ASP A 271 5.17 19.39 -17.29
N GLU A 272 4.15 19.45 -18.17
CA GLU A 272 4.12 19.59 -19.65
C GLU A 272 3.94 18.31 -20.50
N ASP A 273 2.72 18.05 -21.00
CA ASP A 273 2.37 18.32 -22.41
C ASP A 273 0.88 18.09 -22.74
N LYS A 274 0.38 18.83 -23.75
CA LYS A 274 -1.04 18.99 -24.13
C LYS A 274 -1.48 17.93 -25.14
N ALA A 275 -2.67 17.33 -24.99
CA ALA A 275 -3.30 16.51 -26.03
C ALA A 275 -4.80 16.80 -26.26
N HIS A 276 -5.20 16.57 -27.52
CA HIS A 276 -6.51 16.80 -28.14
C HIS A 276 -7.56 15.75 -27.72
N PHE A 277 -8.84 16.14 -27.71
CA PHE A 277 -9.97 15.26 -27.44
C PHE A 277 -10.64 14.81 -28.74
N GLU A 278 -10.61 13.50 -28.99
CA GLU A 278 -11.73 12.72 -29.51
C GLU A 278 -11.89 11.53 -28.56
N VAL A 279 -13.09 11.29 -28.02
CA VAL A 279 -13.36 10.13 -27.15
C VAL A 279 -13.51 8.92 -28.07
N PRO A 280 -12.53 8.00 -28.14
CA PRO A 280 -12.65 6.82 -28.99
C PRO A 280 -13.64 5.85 -28.35
N ASP A 281 -14.37 5.12 -29.18
CA ASP A 281 -15.18 3.99 -28.75
C ASP A 281 -14.26 2.96 -28.05
N ILE A 282 -14.41 2.81 -26.74
CA ILE A 282 -13.57 1.97 -25.85
C ILE A 282 -13.93 0.47 -25.92
N ARG A 283 -14.77 0.08 -26.88
CA ARG A 283 -15.11 -1.34 -27.07
C ARG A 283 -13.99 -2.01 -27.82
N GLU A 284 -13.48 -3.10 -27.25
CA GLU A 284 -12.53 -3.96 -27.93
C GLU A 284 -13.10 -4.43 -29.26
N THR A 285 -12.40 -4.07 -30.32
CA THR A 285 -12.67 -4.59 -31.64
C THR A 285 -12.28 -6.07 -31.70
N PRO A 286 -12.92 -6.88 -32.55
CA PRO A 286 -12.53 -8.28 -32.72
C PRO A 286 -11.05 -8.48 -33.12
N GLU A 287 -10.44 -7.48 -33.76
CA GLU A 287 -9.03 -7.48 -34.12
C GLU A 287 -8.14 -7.25 -32.89
N GLU A 288 -8.51 -6.34 -31.99
CA GLU A 288 -7.81 -6.11 -30.71
C GLU A 288 -7.92 -7.33 -29.78
N ASP A 289 -9.06 -8.01 -29.74
CA ASP A 289 -9.20 -9.27 -29.00
C ASP A 289 -8.29 -10.37 -29.58
N TYR A 290 -8.19 -10.46 -30.91
CA TYR A 290 -7.28 -11.41 -31.56
C TYR A 290 -5.80 -11.08 -31.26
N LEU A 291 -5.39 -9.82 -31.39
CA LEU A 291 -4.03 -9.36 -31.09
C LEU A 291 -3.68 -9.58 -29.62
N ARG A 292 -4.62 -9.37 -28.70
CA ARG A 292 -4.43 -9.68 -27.27
C ARG A 292 -4.18 -11.17 -27.06
N ASN A 293 -4.98 -12.04 -27.68
CA ASN A 293 -4.81 -13.49 -27.56
C ASN A 293 -3.48 -13.98 -28.15
N GLU A 294 -3.01 -13.34 -29.23
CA GLU A 294 -1.68 -13.59 -29.81
C GLU A 294 -0.56 -13.13 -28.89
N ALA A 295 -0.65 -11.91 -28.35
CA ALA A 295 0.30 -11.37 -27.37
C ALA A 295 0.36 -12.24 -26.09
N GLU A 296 -0.79 -12.74 -25.62
CA GLU A 296 -0.88 -13.68 -24.51
C GLU A 296 -0.17 -15.02 -24.78
N GLN A 297 -0.20 -15.51 -26.03
CA GLN A 297 0.53 -16.71 -26.44
C GLN A 297 2.03 -16.43 -26.60
N GLU A 298 2.40 -15.29 -27.17
CA GLU A 298 3.79 -14.85 -27.31
C GLU A 298 4.45 -14.67 -25.94
N ALA A 299 3.71 -14.16 -24.94
CA ALA A 299 4.15 -14.02 -23.55
C ALA A 299 4.67 -15.35 -22.96
N ALA A 300 4.07 -16.50 -23.34
CA ALA A 300 4.55 -17.81 -22.91
C ALA A 300 5.91 -18.18 -23.54
N GLY A 301 6.24 -17.64 -24.72
CA GLY A 301 7.51 -17.84 -25.41
C GLY A 301 8.72 -17.17 -24.73
N PHE A 302 8.50 -16.14 -23.90
CA PHE A 302 9.58 -15.45 -23.18
C PHE A 302 10.21 -16.28 -22.06
N VAL A 303 9.61 -17.41 -21.67
CA VAL A 303 10.08 -18.27 -20.58
C VAL A 303 11.49 -18.81 -20.84
N GLU A 304 11.77 -19.31 -22.03
CA GLU A 304 13.09 -19.86 -22.37
C GLU A 304 14.16 -18.76 -22.43
N GLY A 305 13.79 -17.58 -22.92
CA GLY A 305 14.65 -16.38 -22.90
C GLY A 305 14.99 -15.95 -21.47
N PHE A 306 14.00 -15.93 -20.58
CA PHE A 306 14.18 -15.64 -19.16
C PHE A 306 15.11 -16.66 -18.48
N LEU A 307 14.87 -17.96 -18.64
CA LEU A 307 15.70 -19.01 -18.04
C LEU A 307 17.13 -18.99 -18.58
N THR A 308 17.31 -18.66 -19.86
CA THR A 308 18.62 -18.49 -20.48
C THR A 308 19.38 -17.30 -19.90
N SER A 309 18.71 -16.15 -19.72
CA SER A 309 19.28 -14.97 -19.08
C SER A 309 19.65 -15.23 -17.62
N LEU A 310 18.80 -15.99 -16.91
CA LEU A 310 19.06 -16.43 -15.55
C LEU A 310 20.30 -17.33 -15.49
N SER A 311 20.43 -18.31 -16.39
CA SER A 311 21.63 -19.17 -16.50
C SER A 311 22.91 -18.38 -16.80
N LYS A 312 22.83 -17.37 -17.69
CA LYS A 312 23.94 -16.46 -17.96
C LYS A 312 24.34 -15.63 -16.73
N SER A 313 23.39 -15.24 -15.87
CA SER A 313 23.64 -14.49 -14.63
C SER A 313 24.52 -15.27 -13.62
N VAL A 314 24.47 -16.60 -13.64
CA VAL A 314 25.33 -17.47 -12.83
C VAL A 314 26.59 -17.94 -13.58
N ARG A 315 26.91 -17.30 -14.72
CA ARG A 315 28.09 -17.55 -15.54
C ARG A 315 28.25 -19.03 -15.95
N GLY A 316 27.14 -19.71 -16.22
CA GLY A 316 27.13 -21.10 -16.67
C GLY A 316 27.47 -22.16 -15.61
N LYS A 317 27.48 -21.80 -14.31
CA LYS A 317 27.67 -22.79 -13.23
C LYS A 317 26.37 -23.55 -12.96
N GLU A 318 26.25 -24.76 -13.50
CA GLU A 318 25.04 -25.61 -13.40
C GLU A 318 24.54 -25.78 -11.96
N LYS A 319 25.40 -26.14 -11.00
CA LYS A 319 25.00 -26.28 -9.59
C LYS A 319 24.48 -25.00 -8.94
N GLN A 320 24.90 -23.83 -9.41
CA GLN A 320 24.40 -22.54 -8.92
C GLN A 320 23.08 -22.19 -9.61
N PHE A 321 22.94 -22.53 -10.89
CA PHE A 321 21.70 -22.43 -11.63
C PHE A 321 20.60 -23.29 -10.99
N ASP A 322 20.88 -24.55 -10.67
CA ASP A 322 19.94 -25.46 -10.03
C ASP A 322 19.44 -24.91 -8.68
N ARG A 323 20.34 -24.37 -7.85
CA ARG A 323 19.96 -23.73 -6.58
C ARG A 323 19.09 -22.50 -6.81
N MET A 324 19.45 -21.67 -7.78
CA MET A 324 18.68 -20.47 -8.12
C MET A 324 17.29 -20.82 -8.68
N ILE A 325 17.16 -21.92 -9.43
CA ILE A 325 15.88 -22.46 -9.90
C ILE A 325 15.04 -22.98 -8.73
N ASN A 326 15.66 -23.64 -7.76
CA ASN A 326 14.96 -24.04 -6.53
C ASN A 326 14.53 -22.81 -5.69
N VAL A 327 15.36 -21.76 -5.61
CA VAL A 327 14.97 -20.48 -4.98
C VAL A 327 13.82 -19.83 -5.75
N LEU A 328 13.85 -19.81 -7.08
CA LEU A 328 12.73 -19.31 -7.91
C LEU A 328 11.44 -20.08 -7.62
N TRP A 329 11.54 -21.41 -7.52
CA TRP A 329 10.42 -22.28 -7.23
C TRP A 329 9.80 -22.04 -5.86
N HIS A 330 10.62 -22.05 -4.80
CA HIS A 330 10.14 -21.89 -3.44
C HIS A 330 9.78 -20.43 -3.13
N CYS A 331 10.54 -19.43 -3.56
CA CYS A 331 10.24 -18.03 -3.20
C CYS A 331 9.13 -17.39 -4.05
N TYR A 332 8.95 -17.82 -5.31
CA TYR A 332 8.06 -17.11 -6.25
C TYR A 332 6.96 -18.00 -6.86
N LEU A 333 7.20 -19.29 -7.11
CA LEU A 333 6.25 -20.14 -7.85
C LEU A 333 5.35 -21.02 -6.95
N ILE A 334 5.78 -21.33 -5.72
CA ILE A 334 4.99 -22.03 -4.70
C ILE A 334 4.42 -21.05 -3.66
N SER A 335 3.18 -21.32 -3.26
CA SER A 335 2.37 -20.50 -2.36
C SER A 335 2.51 -20.84 -0.88
N ASP A 336 3.00 -22.05 -0.60
CA ASP A 336 3.17 -22.62 0.75
C ASP A 336 4.64 -22.64 1.18
N SER A 337 5.46 -21.78 0.58
CA SER A 337 6.83 -21.60 1.02
C SER A 337 6.87 -20.77 2.29
N GLY A 338 7.72 -21.20 3.20
CA GLY A 338 8.02 -20.50 4.43
C GLY A 338 8.68 -19.13 4.20
N THR A 339 9.08 -18.50 5.29
CA THR A 339 9.95 -17.32 5.28
C THR A 339 11.26 -17.59 4.54
N GLN A 340 11.98 -16.53 4.13
CA GLN A 340 13.29 -16.68 3.48
C GLN A 340 14.27 -17.56 4.27
N LEU A 341 14.23 -17.48 5.61
CA LEU A 341 14.99 -18.32 6.54
C LEU A 341 14.60 -19.80 6.44
N GLU A 342 13.29 -20.10 6.43
CA GLU A 342 12.78 -21.47 6.29
C GLU A 342 13.11 -22.05 4.90
N VAL A 343 13.11 -21.22 3.85
CA VAL A 343 13.55 -21.63 2.50
C VAL A 343 15.06 -21.86 2.46
N ALA A 344 15.85 -21.02 3.12
CA ALA A 344 17.30 -21.19 3.21
C ALA A 344 17.66 -22.50 3.92
N GLU A 345 16.98 -22.81 5.02
CA GLU A 345 17.10 -24.08 5.75
C GLU A 345 16.68 -25.28 4.89
N MET A 346 15.52 -25.20 4.23
CA MET A 346 15.02 -26.25 3.33
C MET A 346 16.00 -26.58 2.19
N LEU A 347 16.65 -25.55 1.63
CA LEU A 347 17.59 -25.69 0.53
C LEU A 347 19.04 -25.94 1.00
N GLY A 348 19.29 -25.98 2.32
CA GLY A 348 20.64 -26.18 2.89
C GLY A 348 21.63 -25.05 2.53
N VAL A 349 21.14 -23.82 2.38
CA VAL A 349 21.93 -22.64 1.97
C VAL A 349 21.82 -21.51 3.00
N SER A 350 22.70 -20.51 2.92
CA SER A 350 22.60 -19.34 3.78
C SER A 350 21.49 -18.39 3.34
N ASP A 351 20.86 -17.71 4.29
CA ASP A 351 19.86 -16.67 4.05
C ASP A 351 20.37 -15.56 3.12
N SER A 352 21.63 -15.17 3.28
CA SER A 352 22.32 -14.20 2.42
C SER A 352 22.41 -14.65 0.95
N LEU A 353 22.56 -15.96 0.70
CA LEU A 353 22.63 -16.51 -0.64
C LEU A 353 21.24 -16.54 -1.30
N VAL A 354 20.21 -16.86 -0.53
CA VAL A 354 18.81 -16.77 -1.01
C VAL A 354 18.49 -15.34 -1.39
N SER A 355 18.86 -14.36 -0.56
CA SER A 355 18.66 -12.94 -0.87
C SER A 355 19.39 -12.49 -2.15
N ASP A 356 20.63 -12.94 -2.37
CA ASP A 356 21.38 -12.63 -3.59
C ASP A 356 20.69 -13.22 -4.84
N TYR A 357 20.25 -14.48 -4.78
CA TYR A 357 19.51 -15.10 -5.88
C TYR A 357 18.17 -14.42 -6.15
N ARG A 358 17.43 -14.02 -5.10
CA ARG A 358 16.19 -13.26 -5.24
C ARG A 358 16.40 -11.94 -5.97
N LYS A 359 17.42 -11.16 -5.59
CA LYS A 359 17.74 -9.89 -6.27
C LYS A 359 18.02 -10.09 -7.76
N ARG A 360 18.78 -11.14 -8.11
CA ARG A 360 19.08 -11.45 -9.52
C ARG A 360 17.84 -11.88 -10.30
N ILE A 361 16.98 -12.69 -9.68
CA ILE A 361 15.69 -13.10 -10.27
C ILE A 361 14.83 -11.85 -10.51
N GLU A 362 14.70 -10.98 -9.51
CA GLU A 362 13.92 -9.73 -9.61
C GLU A 362 14.48 -8.79 -10.69
N SER A 363 15.80 -8.65 -10.80
CA SER A 363 16.40 -7.87 -11.89
C SER A 363 16.08 -8.45 -13.26
N ASN A 364 16.02 -9.77 -13.42
CA ASN A 364 15.67 -10.38 -14.71
C ASN A 364 14.16 -10.32 -14.98
N LEU A 365 13.32 -10.39 -13.95
CA LEU A 365 11.87 -10.21 -14.10
C LEU A 365 11.54 -8.76 -14.46
N ALA A 366 12.25 -7.77 -13.93
CA ALA A 366 12.07 -6.36 -14.26
C ALA A 366 12.44 -6.01 -15.71
N LEU A 367 13.23 -6.85 -16.39
CA LEU A 367 13.53 -6.69 -17.82
C LEU A 367 12.40 -7.19 -18.72
N LEU A 368 11.42 -7.93 -18.16
CA LEU A 368 10.24 -8.35 -18.90
C LEU A 368 9.22 -7.22 -18.89
N SER A 369 8.92 -6.68 -20.06
CA SER A 369 7.84 -5.71 -20.26
C SER A 369 6.61 -6.45 -20.80
N PHE A 370 5.60 -6.61 -19.97
CA PHE A 370 4.28 -7.07 -20.40
C PHE A 370 3.34 -5.86 -20.44
N THR A 371 2.60 -5.71 -21.53
CA THR A 371 1.60 -4.66 -21.71
C THR A 371 0.32 -5.00 -20.97
N GLY A 372 0.02 -6.29 -20.82
CA GLY A 372 -1.20 -6.78 -20.19
C GLY A 372 -0.99 -7.71 -18.99
N VAL A 373 -1.97 -7.72 -18.08
CA VAL A 373 -2.00 -8.61 -16.91
C VAL A 373 -2.12 -10.08 -17.32
N ASN A 374 -2.82 -10.35 -18.43
CA ASN A 374 -2.99 -11.70 -18.93
C ASN A 374 -1.71 -12.26 -19.55
N GLU A 375 -0.91 -11.44 -20.23
CA GLU A 375 0.41 -11.82 -20.75
C GLU A 375 1.33 -12.28 -19.61
N ALA A 376 1.44 -11.47 -18.55
CA ALA A 376 2.21 -11.83 -17.36
C ALA A 376 1.73 -13.13 -16.70
N ARG A 377 0.42 -13.39 -16.74
CA ARG A 377 -0.20 -14.63 -16.21
C ARG A 377 0.13 -15.85 -17.07
N GLN A 378 0.11 -15.72 -18.40
CA GLN A 378 0.50 -16.81 -19.29
C GLN A 378 1.99 -17.13 -19.16
N PHE A 379 2.83 -16.10 -19.04
CA PHE A 379 4.24 -16.25 -18.72
C PHE A 379 4.44 -16.99 -17.38
N GLU A 380 3.79 -16.56 -16.28
CA GLU A 380 3.88 -17.24 -14.98
C GLU A 380 3.46 -18.72 -15.08
N LYS A 381 2.35 -19.00 -15.77
CA LYS A 381 1.82 -20.36 -15.96
C LYS A 381 2.76 -21.24 -16.77
N ALA A 382 3.41 -20.69 -17.78
CA ALA A 382 4.40 -21.39 -18.61
C ALA A 382 5.71 -21.60 -17.83
N LEU A 383 6.22 -20.58 -17.14
CA LEU A 383 7.41 -20.64 -16.29
C LEU A 383 7.25 -21.68 -15.19
N LYS A 384 6.08 -21.71 -14.54
CA LYS A 384 5.77 -22.68 -13.48
C LYS A 384 5.77 -24.13 -13.98
N ARG A 385 5.26 -24.38 -15.19
CA ARG A 385 5.33 -25.70 -15.82
C ARG A 385 6.78 -26.07 -16.11
N ARG A 386 7.52 -25.17 -16.77
CA ARG A 386 8.89 -25.41 -17.17
C ARG A 386 9.84 -25.65 -16.00
N VAL A 387 9.77 -24.82 -14.96
CA VAL A 387 10.60 -24.96 -13.76
C VAL A 387 10.27 -26.24 -12.99
N ARG A 388 8.99 -26.62 -12.93
CA ARG A 388 8.58 -27.91 -12.35
C ARG A 388 9.25 -29.08 -13.05
N ASP A 389 9.27 -29.07 -14.39
CA ASP A 389 9.90 -30.14 -15.16
C ASP A 389 11.42 -30.19 -14.91
N MET A 390 12.08 -29.04 -14.78
CA MET A 390 13.51 -28.97 -14.47
C MET A 390 13.84 -29.53 -13.07
N ILE A 391 13.02 -29.23 -12.07
CA ILE A 391 13.22 -29.73 -10.70
C ILE A 391 12.87 -31.22 -10.61
N GLY A 392 11.84 -31.68 -11.35
CA GLY A 392 11.47 -33.09 -11.44
C GLY A 392 12.55 -33.97 -12.07
N VAL A 393 13.20 -33.51 -13.14
CA VAL A 393 14.33 -34.21 -13.79
C VAL A 393 15.59 -34.21 -12.91
N GLY A 394 15.73 -33.24 -12.01
CA GLY A 394 16.83 -33.19 -11.03
C GLY A 394 16.73 -34.25 -9.92
N ALA A 395 15.52 -34.70 -9.56
CA ALA A 395 15.32 -35.72 -8.53
C ALA A 395 15.71 -37.13 -9.00
N GLU A 396 15.56 -37.45 -10.29
CA GLU A 396 15.99 -38.74 -10.87
C GLU A 396 17.52 -38.84 -11.02
N LYS A 397 18.22 -37.72 -11.22
CA LYS A 397 19.68 -37.70 -11.37
C LYS A 397 20.48 -37.82 -10.06
N ILE A 398 19.83 -37.78 -8.90
CA ILE A 398 20.49 -37.95 -7.60
C ILE A 398 20.46 -39.43 -7.14
N LEU A 399 19.73 -40.31 -7.85
CA LEU A 399 19.60 -41.73 -7.55
C LEU A 399 20.26 -42.67 -8.60
N ALA A 400 21.11 -42.13 -9.48
CA ALA A 400 22.00 -42.88 -10.36
C ALA A 400 23.44 -42.40 -10.14
#